data_AF-M5FWF3-F1
#
_entry.id   AF-M5FWF3-F1
#
_cell.length_a   1.000
_cell.length_b   1.000
_cell.length_c   1.000
_cell.angle_alpha   90.00
_cell.angle_beta   90.00
_cell.angle_gamma   90.00
#
_symmetry.space_group_name_H-M   'P 1'
#
loop_
_entity.id
_entity.type
_entity.pdbx_description
1 polymer ?
#
loop_
_entity_poly.entity_id
_entity_poly.type
_entity_poly.pdbx_seq_one_letter_code
_entity_poly.pdbx_strand_id
1 'polypeptide(L)'
;MYFAAILATVLVALPVAVKSQVLTFYAYPQTSMFRHLFIMGGEQEEWQGAGPGRHVGNFEAPRYSFSICQTDHRCYLEIYEGLNQGGGSVQLWGDQPGDGTCSWTSPDYGYWSLSINCN
;
A
#
# COMPACT_ATOMS: atom_id res chain seq x y z
N MET A 1 29.91 -54.07 -19.72
CA MET A 1 30.54 -52.75 -19.47
C MET A 1 29.45 -51.71 -19.31
N TYR A 2 29.46 -51.05 -18.16
CA TYR A 2 28.86 -49.76 -17.77
C TYR A 2 27.33 -49.55 -17.71
N PHE A 3 26.92 -49.32 -16.46
CA PHE A 3 25.71 -48.66 -15.94
C PHE A 3 25.45 -47.27 -16.55
N ALA A 4 24.16 -46.89 -16.64
CA ALA A 4 23.62 -45.59 -16.17
C ALA A 4 22.08 -45.65 -16.30
N ALA A 5 21.32 -45.82 -15.23
CA ALA A 5 20.93 -44.82 -14.22
C ALA A 5 19.99 -43.72 -14.76
N ILE A 6 18.70 -43.94 -14.44
CA ILE A 6 17.54 -43.05 -14.28
C ILE A 6 17.83 -41.54 -14.31
N LEU A 7 17.00 -40.75 -15.00
CA LEU A 7 16.58 -39.44 -14.48
C LEU A 7 15.11 -39.17 -14.87
N ALA A 8 14.19 -39.48 -13.95
CA ALA A 8 12.86 -38.91 -13.96
C ALA A 8 12.99 -37.44 -13.55
N THR A 9 12.93 -36.53 -14.52
CA THR A 9 12.81 -35.11 -14.24
C THR A 9 11.38 -34.83 -13.82
N VAL A 10 11.11 -34.99 -12.53
CA VAL A 10 9.97 -34.32 -11.90
C VAL A 10 10.25 -32.84 -12.07
N LEU A 11 9.62 -32.21 -13.07
CA LEU A 11 9.43 -30.77 -13.07
C LEU A 11 8.55 -30.46 -11.87
N VAL A 12 9.19 -30.23 -10.72
CA VAL A 12 8.63 -29.38 -9.68
C VAL A 12 8.71 -27.96 -10.20
N ALA A 13 8.00 -27.68 -11.29
CA ALA A 13 7.45 -26.36 -11.48
C ALA A 13 6.28 -26.29 -10.50
N LEU A 14 6.61 -26.11 -9.21
CA LEU A 14 5.68 -25.44 -8.32
C LEU A 14 5.38 -24.13 -9.05
N PRO A 15 4.14 -23.87 -9.51
CA PRO A 15 3.74 -22.49 -9.58
C PRO A 15 3.83 -22.07 -8.13
N VAL A 16 4.93 -21.41 -7.76
CA VAL A 16 4.88 -20.49 -6.63
C VAL A 16 3.76 -19.58 -7.06
N ALA A 17 2.57 -19.84 -6.52
CA ALA A 17 1.48 -18.90 -6.55
C ALA A 17 2.12 -17.69 -5.87
N VAL A 18 2.67 -16.80 -6.69
CA VAL A 18 3.11 -15.49 -6.26
C VAL A 18 1.82 -14.92 -5.76
N LYS A 19 1.62 -15.03 -4.45
CA LYS A 19 0.49 -14.46 -3.76
C LYS A 19 0.61 -13.00 -4.14
N SER A 20 -0.25 -12.54 -5.05
CA SER A 20 -0.29 -11.15 -5.46
C SER A 20 -0.61 -10.39 -4.19
N GLN A 21 0.42 -9.87 -3.54
CA GLN A 21 0.31 -9.22 -2.25
C GLN A 21 -0.26 -7.83 -2.50
N VAL A 22 -1.30 -7.50 -1.73
CA VAL A 22 -2.08 -6.29 -1.92
C VAL A 22 -1.67 -5.30 -0.84
N LEU A 23 -1.09 -4.17 -1.26
CA LEU A 23 -0.99 -2.98 -0.45
C LEU A 23 -2.39 -2.45 -0.20
N THR A 24 -2.74 -2.29 1.08
CA THR A 24 -4.00 -1.66 1.46
C THR A 24 -3.71 -0.34 2.15
N PHE A 25 -4.20 0.72 1.53
CA PHE A 25 -4.12 2.09 2.04
C PHE A 25 -5.53 2.61 2.25
N TYR A 26 -5.71 3.37 3.31
CA TYR A 26 -6.97 4.03 3.61
C TYR A 26 -6.75 5.53 3.81
N ALA A 27 -7.67 6.31 3.26
CA ALA A 27 -7.72 7.75 3.43
C ALA A 27 -9.07 8.18 3.99
N TYR A 28 -9.04 9.19 4.86
CA TYR A 28 -10.19 9.62 5.65
C TYR A 28 -10.42 11.13 5.57
N PRO A 29 -11.68 11.60 5.55
CA PRO A 29 -12.03 13.01 5.60
C PRO A 29 -11.80 13.60 7.01
N GLN A 30 -11.83 14.92 7.11
CA GLN A 30 -11.59 15.66 8.36
C GLN A 30 -12.51 15.22 9.51
N THR A 31 -13.77 14.90 9.22
CA THR A 31 -14.77 14.46 10.21
C THR A 31 -14.41 13.14 10.87
N SER A 32 -13.53 12.35 10.25
CA SER A 32 -13.12 11.02 10.71
C SER A 32 -11.73 11.02 11.38
N MET A 33 -11.12 12.19 11.61
CA MET A 33 -9.78 12.33 12.22
C MET A 33 -9.71 11.97 13.72
N PHE A 34 -10.84 11.83 14.41
CA PHE A 34 -10.84 11.53 15.85
C PHE A 34 -10.50 10.05 16.10
N ARG A 35 -9.18 9.83 16.25
CA ARG A 35 -8.46 8.68 16.87
C ARG A 35 -9.33 7.54 17.42
N HIS A 36 -9.06 6.33 16.92
CA HIS A 36 -9.42 5.01 17.48
C HIS A 36 -10.88 4.52 17.36
N LEU A 37 -11.80 5.28 16.76
CA LEU A 37 -13.19 4.83 16.54
C LEU A 37 -13.45 4.29 15.12
N PHE A 38 -12.42 3.71 14.49
CA PHE A 38 -12.44 3.16 13.12
C PHE A 38 -13.42 2.01 12.87
N ILE A 39 -14.21 1.60 13.87
CA ILE A 39 -15.18 0.50 13.70
C ILE A 39 -16.58 1.03 13.34
N MET A 40 -16.87 2.34 13.48
CA MET A 40 -18.24 2.84 13.28
C MET A 40 -18.35 4.13 12.45
N GLY A 41 -18.28 4.01 11.11
CA GLY A 41 -19.06 4.88 10.22
C GLY A 41 -18.40 6.13 9.62
N GLY A 42 -17.07 6.26 9.65
CA GLY A 42 -16.38 7.27 8.84
C GLY A 42 -16.41 6.92 7.35
N GLU A 43 -16.48 7.92 6.46
CA GLU A 43 -16.27 7.70 5.02
C GLU A 43 -14.81 7.30 4.80
N GLN A 44 -14.59 6.03 4.50
CA GLN A 44 -13.27 5.46 4.23
C GLN A 44 -13.11 5.28 2.73
N GLU A 45 -11.99 5.74 2.20
CA GLU A 45 -11.60 5.43 0.82
C GLU A 45 -10.44 4.43 0.86
N GLU A 46 -10.70 3.23 0.35
CA GLU A 46 -9.72 2.15 0.29
C GLU A 46 -9.03 2.15 -1.08
N TRP A 47 -7.70 2.17 -1.05
CA TRP A 47 -6.87 2.00 -2.23
C TRP A 47 -6.08 0.71 -2.12
N GLN A 48 -6.18 -0.08 -3.16
CA GLN A 48 -5.44 -1.33 -3.29
C GLN A 48 -4.39 -1.20 -4.40
N GLY A 49 -3.14 -1.41 -4.03
CA GLY A 49 -2.01 -1.55 -4.97
C GLY A 49 -1.52 -2.99 -4.97
N ALA A 50 -1.08 -3.50 -6.11
CA ALA A 50 -0.46 -4.83 -6.18
C ALA A 50 0.76 -4.80 -7.10
N GLY A 51 1.81 -5.50 -6.68
CA GLY A 51 3.07 -5.63 -7.42
C GLY A 51 4.01 -4.43 -7.28
N PRO A 52 5.21 -4.52 -7.88
CA PRO A 52 6.19 -3.45 -7.87
C PRO A 52 5.78 -2.30 -8.79
N GLY A 53 6.32 -1.12 -8.51
CA GLY A 53 6.16 0.06 -9.36
C GLY A 53 5.45 1.22 -8.68
N ARG A 54 5.01 2.17 -9.51
CA ARG A 54 4.39 3.42 -9.07
C ARG A 54 2.88 3.40 -9.31
N HIS A 55 2.11 3.59 -8.26
CA HIS A 55 0.67 3.74 -8.28
C HIS A 55 0.32 5.18 -7.90
N VAL A 56 -0.50 5.85 -8.70
CA VAL A 56 -0.90 7.25 -8.47
C VAL A 56 -2.41 7.36 -8.54
N GLY A 57 -2.96 8.31 -7.78
CA GLY A 57 -4.40 8.51 -7.69
C GLY A 57 -4.75 9.89 -7.18
N ASN A 58 -5.98 10.33 -7.49
CA ASN A 58 -6.59 11.53 -6.94
C ASN A 58 -7.74 11.13 -6.03
N PHE A 59 -7.95 11.90 -4.97
CA PHE A 59 -9.16 11.82 -4.16
C PHE A 59 -10.23 12.76 -4.74
N GLU A 60 -11.49 12.37 -4.63
CA GLU A 60 -12.61 13.22 -5.05
C GLU A 60 -12.81 14.44 -4.12
N ALA A 61 -12.34 14.32 -2.88
CA ALA A 61 -12.40 15.33 -1.84
C ALA A 61 -11.14 15.25 -0.95
N PRO A 62 -10.74 16.34 -0.28
CA PRO A 62 -9.52 16.35 0.50
C PRO A 62 -9.56 15.35 1.65
N ARG A 63 -8.42 14.70 1.88
CA ARG A 63 -8.19 13.71 2.93
C ARG A 63 -7.21 14.26 3.96
N TYR A 64 -7.46 13.93 5.22
CA TYR A 64 -6.79 14.56 6.37
C TYR A 64 -6.16 13.54 7.31
N SER A 65 -6.54 12.27 7.18
CA SER A 65 -5.90 11.18 7.90
C SER A 65 -5.74 9.98 7.00
N PHE A 66 -4.68 9.23 7.26
CA PHE A 66 -4.23 8.16 6.41
C PHE A 66 -3.78 6.98 7.25
N SER A 67 -4.11 5.78 6.78
CA SER A 67 -3.47 4.57 7.26
C SER A 67 -2.97 3.71 6.14
N ILE A 68 -1.88 3.03 6.43
CA ILE A 68 -1.32 2.00 5.58
C ILE A 68 -1.22 0.75 6.45
N CYS A 69 -1.78 -0.34 5.97
CA CYS A 69 -1.58 -1.64 6.58
C CYS A 69 -0.42 -2.31 5.84
N GLN A 70 0.62 -2.72 6.60
CA GLN A 70 1.94 -3.04 6.05
C GLN A 70 1.85 -4.14 4.99
N THR A 71 2.74 -4.00 4.01
CA THR A 71 2.95 -4.97 2.95
C THR A 71 4.19 -5.80 3.19
N ASP A 72 4.37 -6.84 2.39
CA ASP A 72 5.60 -7.63 2.38
C ASP A 72 6.72 -6.94 1.53
N HIS A 73 6.51 -5.68 1.11
CA HIS A 73 7.40 -4.90 0.24
C HIS A 73 7.80 -3.56 0.87
N ARG A 74 8.93 -2.99 0.41
CA ARG A 74 9.31 -1.63 0.81
C ARG A 74 8.56 -0.63 -0.06
N CYS A 75 7.41 -0.19 0.42
CA CYS A 75 6.64 0.87 -0.22
C CYS A 75 6.90 2.22 0.45
N TYR A 76 6.95 3.26 -0.38
CA TYR A 76 6.94 4.66 0.03
C TYR A 76 5.66 5.30 -0.47
N LEU A 77 4.90 5.92 0.44
CA LEU A 77 3.70 6.67 0.12
C LEU A 77 4.02 8.16 0.23
N GLU A 78 3.62 8.92 -0.78
CA GLU A 78 3.57 10.38 -0.73
C GLU A 78 2.14 10.85 -0.95
N ILE A 79 1.73 11.85 -0.18
CA ILE A 79 0.46 12.56 -0.33
C ILE A 79 0.75 14.00 -0.75
N TYR A 80 -0.14 14.58 -1.54
CA TYR A 80 0.05 15.89 -2.15
C TYR A 80 -1.12 16.83 -1.91
N GLU A 81 -0.82 18.11 -1.71
CA GLU A 81 -1.79 19.19 -1.49
C GLU A 81 -2.63 19.48 -2.74
N GLY A 82 -2.15 19.11 -3.93
CA GLY A 82 -2.85 19.29 -5.20
C GLY A 82 -3.25 17.99 -5.88
N LEU A 83 -4.07 18.11 -6.93
CA LEU A 83 -4.40 17.00 -7.84
C LEU A 83 -3.17 16.62 -8.69
N ASN A 84 -3.14 15.39 -9.19
CA ASN A 84 -2.10 14.85 -10.08
C ASN A 84 -0.68 15.05 -9.52
N GLN A 85 -0.50 14.83 -8.22
CA GLN A 85 0.77 14.95 -7.51
C GLN A 85 1.40 16.36 -7.60
N GLY A 86 0.55 17.39 -7.71
CA GLY A 86 0.97 18.80 -7.69
C GLY A 86 1.01 19.42 -6.29
N GLY A 87 1.70 20.56 -6.16
CA GLY A 87 1.78 21.32 -4.91
C GLY A 87 2.83 20.78 -3.93
N GLY A 88 2.68 21.11 -2.64
CA GLY A 88 3.50 20.54 -1.57
C GLY A 88 3.17 19.06 -1.35
N SER A 89 4.15 18.31 -0.85
CA SER A 89 3.98 16.89 -0.54
C SER A 89 4.52 16.53 0.83
N VAL A 90 3.92 15.48 1.39
CA VAL A 90 4.39 14.84 2.61
C VAL A 90 4.62 13.37 2.31
N GLN A 91 5.83 12.89 2.58
CA GLN A 91 6.13 11.47 2.52
C GLN A 91 5.63 10.81 3.81
N LEU A 92 4.70 9.88 3.66
CA LEU A 92 4.17 9.05 4.72
C LEU A 92 4.88 7.70 4.74
N TRP A 93 5.74 7.53 5.76
CA TRP A 93 6.47 6.30 6.09
C TRP A 93 7.35 5.72 4.97
N GLY A 94 8.29 4.87 5.39
CA GLY A 94 8.89 3.83 4.56
C GLY A 94 8.58 2.52 5.25
N ASP A 95 7.80 1.66 4.60
CA ASP A 95 7.34 0.41 5.19
C ASP A 95 8.54 -0.46 5.61
N GLN A 96 8.49 -1.05 6.80
CA GLN A 96 9.36 -2.17 7.16
C GLN A 96 8.59 -3.45 6.87
N PRO A 97 8.94 -4.21 5.82
CA PRO A 97 8.12 -5.33 5.36
C PRO A 97 7.71 -6.30 6.48
N GLY A 98 6.42 -6.68 6.51
CA GLY A 98 5.99 -7.96 7.07
C GLY A 98 5.74 -8.06 8.58
N ASP A 99 5.55 -6.97 9.34
CA ASP A 99 5.13 -7.08 10.75
C ASP A 99 3.60 -7.10 10.96
N GLY A 100 2.82 -6.83 9.91
CA GLY A 100 1.35 -6.86 9.92
C GLY A 100 0.68 -5.72 10.70
N THR A 101 1.43 -4.70 11.11
CA THR A 101 0.89 -3.53 11.80
C THR A 101 0.22 -2.57 10.80
N CYS A 102 -0.67 -1.69 11.29
CA CYS A 102 -1.15 -0.58 10.48
C CYS A 102 -0.65 0.70 11.14
N SER A 103 -0.03 1.59 10.36
CA SER A 103 0.43 2.89 10.84
C SER A 103 -0.58 3.98 10.48
N TRP A 104 -0.66 5.00 11.34
CA TRP A 104 -1.68 6.05 11.27
C TRP A 104 -1.07 7.45 11.38
N THR A 105 -1.52 8.35 10.52
CA THR A 105 -1.07 9.75 10.47
C THR A 105 -2.24 10.67 10.17
N SER A 106 -2.16 11.88 10.69
CA SER A 106 -3.19 12.92 10.56
C SER A 106 -2.49 14.26 10.31
N PRO A 107 -1.91 14.47 9.11
CA PRO A 107 -1.28 15.74 8.78
C PRO A 107 -2.30 16.89 8.79
N ASP A 108 -1.81 18.11 9.02
CA ASP A 108 -2.66 19.27 9.35
C ASP A 108 -3.47 19.84 8.16
N TYR A 109 -3.20 19.39 6.93
CA TYR A 109 -3.78 19.90 5.69
C TYR A 109 -4.70 18.88 5.01
N GLY A 110 -5.54 19.37 4.09
CA GLY A 110 -6.32 18.51 3.19
C GLY A 110 -5.53 18.15 1.94
N TYR A 111 -5.30 16.86 1.72
CA TYR A 111 -4.53 16.35 0.57
C TYR A 111 -5.46 15.78 -0.48
N TRP A 112 -5.08 15.94 -1.76
CA TRP A 112 -5.94 15.70 -2.92
C TRP A 112 -5.45 14.59 -3.83
N SER A 113 -4.19 14.18 -3.70
CA SER A 113 -3.66 13.06 -4.48
C SER A 113 -2.57 12.30 -3.74
N LEU A 114 -2.23 11.14 -4.26
CA LEU A 114 -1.24 10.22 -3.68
C LEU A 114 -0.32 9.63 -4.75
N SER A 115 0.85 9.19 -4.30
CA SER A 115 1.78 8.35 -5.07
C SER A 115 2.36 7.28 -4.15
N ILE A 116 2.17 6.02 -4.50
CA ILE A 116 2.76 4.86 -3.83
C ILE A 116 3.84 4.31 -4.76
N ASN A 117 5.04 4.12 -4.24
CA ASN A 117 6.13 3.48 -4.97
C ASN A 117 6.64 2.27 -4.18
N CYS A 118 6.49 1.08 -4.75
CA CYS A 118 6.89 -0.19 -4.14
C CYS A 118 8.07 -0.81 -4.89
N ASN A 119 9.13 -1.14 -4.14
CA ASN A 119 10.33 -1.83 -4.62
C ASN A 119 10.40 -3.28 -4.13
#